data_AF-A0A7J7K1Z2-F1
#
_entry.id   AF-A0A7J7K1Z2-F1
#
_cell.length_a   1.000
_cell.length_b   1.000
_cell.length_c   1.000
_cell.angle_alpha   90.00
_cell.angle_beta   90.00
_cell.angle_gamma   90.00
#
_symmetry.space_group_name_H-M   'P 1'
#
loop_
_entity.id
_entity.type
_entity.pdbx_description
1 polymer ?
#
loop_
_entity_poly.entity_id
_entity_poly.type
_entity_poly.pdbx_seq_one_letter_code
_entity_poly.pdbx_strand_id
1 'polypeptide(L)'
;MRVLTIQNVSGDTVLHIAADKAQSDIVKHILDLVPADELFKLISIQNENKETTVHQAFNQDKTMETAKLFIDCLPAADYLKLLSMQNCYGETIAHVAACINGPIQQWIFYLVQDQEGNTVIQFATSLGHTDIVKCVIDSVPSADLWKLLSIQNQQDETTLHISVNSNNMETLPCLVESVETTELHTLLLTQDIYGDTAIHSVAYGGHVDMLDKLSLQQK
;
A
#
# COMPACT_ATOMS: atom_id res chain seq x y z
N MET A 1 11.01 -21.49 10.95
CA MET A 1 11.01 -20.17 11.62
C MET A 1 12.30 -19.77 12.31
N ARG A 2 12.74 -20.46 13.38
CA ARG A 2 13.83 -19.96 14.24
C ARG A 2 15.19 -19.76 13.53
N VAL A 3 15.45 -20.45 12.43
CA VAL A 3 16.68 -20.29 11.64
C VAL A 3 16.65 -19.05 10.74
N LEU A 4 15.49 -18.71 10.15
CA LEU A 4 15.35 -17.58 9.22
C LEU A 4 15.48 -16.22 9.93
N THR A 5 15.23 -16.20 11.24
CA THR A 5 15.31 -15.00 12.09
C THR A 5 16.68 -14.80 12.74
N ILE A 6 17.63 -15.71 12.52
CA ILE A 6 19.00 -15.57 13.03
C ILE A 6 19.68 -14.43 12.28
N GLN A 7 20.31 -13.54 13.04
CA GLN A 7 21.08 -12.42 12.52
C GLN A 7 22.58 -12.74 12.57
N ASN A 8 23.32 -12.33 11.54
CA ASN A 8 24.77 -12.39 11.52
C ASN A 8 25.39 -11.26 12.36
N VAL A 9 26.72 -11.07 12.27
CA VAL A 9 27.45 -10.03 13.00
C VAL A 9 27.02 -8.60 12.64
N SER A 10 26.48 -8.38 11.45
CA SER A 10 25.96 -7.08 10.98
C SER A 10 24.49 -6.90 11.31
N GLY A 11 23.87 -7.84 12.02
CA GLY A 11 22.42 -7.85 12.25
C GLY A 11 21.62 -8.36 11.05
N ASP A 12 22.23 -8.82 9.97
CA ASP A 12 21.50 -9.25 8.78
C ASP A 12 20.96 -10.67 8.94
N THR A 13 19.68 -10.85 8.60
CA THR A 13 19.10 -12.18 8.41
C THR A 13 19.44 -12.73 7.03
N VAL A 14 19.15 -14.02 6.79
CA VAL A 14 19.29 -14.61 5.44
C VAL A 14 18.50 -13.82 4.38
N LEU A 15 17.36 -13.24 4.78
CA LEU A 15 16.50 -12.46 3.89
C LEU A 15 17.10 -11.09 3.56
N HIS A 16 17.83 -10.46 4.50
CA HIS A 16 18.58 -9.22 4.22
C HIS A 16 19.65 -9.47 3.15
N ILE A 17 20.40 -10.57 3.29
CA ILE A 17 21.47 -10.93 2.36
C ILE A 17 20.89 -11.23 0.96
N ALA A 18 19.82 -12.02 0.89
CA ALA A 18 19.17 -12.33 -0.39
C ALA A 18 18.59 -11.07 -1.07
N ALA A 19 18.05 -10.15 -0.27
CA ALA A 19 17.51 -8.88 -0.77
C ALA A 19 18.61 -7.93 -1.28
N ASP A 20 19.69 -7.74 -0.51
CA ASP A 20 20.85 -6.94 -0.94
C ASP A 20 21.48 -7.49 -2.23
N LYS A 21 21.44 -8.81 -2.44
CA LYS A 21 21.97 -9.43 -3.67
C LYS A 21 20.97 -9.51 -4.82
N ALA A 22 19.77 -8.92 -4.68
CA ALA A 22 18.70 -8.97 -5.67
C ALA A 22 18.38 -10.41 -6.14
N GLN A 23 18.45 -11.39 -5.23
CA GLN A 23 18.19 -12.80 -5.52
C GLN A 23 16.69 -13.09 -5.39
N SER A 24 15.89 -12.58 -6.33
CA SER A 24 14.42 -12.65 -6.30
C SER A 24 13.89 -14.08 -6.16
N ASP A 25 14.52 -15.07 -6.82
CA ASP A 25 14.16 -16.49 -6.69
C ASP A 25 14.31 -17.03 -5.25
N ILE A 26 15.40 -16.67 -4.58
CA ILE A 26 15.68 -17.10 -3.20
C ILE A 26 14.73 -16.38 -2.25
N VAL A 27 14.53 -15.07 -2.45
CA VAL A 27 13.56 -14.29 -1.66
C VAL A 27 12.18 -14.90 -1.78
N LYS A 28 11.69 -15.14 -2.99
CA LYS A 28 10.38 -15.77 -3.24
C LYS A 28 10.27 -17.12 -2.54
N HIS A 29 11.28 -17.97 -2.67
CA HIS A 29 11.28 -19.28 -2.02
C HIS A 29 11.25 -19.17 -0.48
N ILE A 30 11.96 -18.20 0.11
CA ILE A 30 11.91 -17.95 1.55
C ILE A 30 10.51 -17.47 1.98
N LEU A 31 9.90 -16.55 1.23
CA LEU A 31 8.57 -16.02 1.51
C LEU A 31 7.50 -17.12 1.44
N ASP A 32 7.57 -18.00 0.43
CA ASP A 32 6.65 -19.14 0.25
C ASP A 32 6.73 -20.18 1.38
N LEU A 33 7.87 -20.26 2.09
CA LEU A 33 8.08 -21.18 3.21
C LEU A 33 7.59 -20.64 4.56
N VAL A 34 7.26 -19.34 4.64
CA VAL A 34 6.92 -18.67 5.89
C VAL A 34 5.40 -18.48 5.98
N PRO A 35 4.76 -18.90 7.08
CA PRO A 35 3.35 -18.61 7.33
C PRO A 35 3.04 -17.11 7.27
N ALA A 36 1.87 -16.76 6.73
CA ALA A 36 1.49 -15.35 6.50
C ALA A 36 1.51 -14.49 7.78
N ASP A 37 1.13 -15.06 8.92
CA ASP A 37 1.12 -14.42 10.25
C ASP A 37 2.52 -14.12 10.80
N GLU A 38 3.55 -14.80 10.27
CA GLU A 38 4.93 -14.65 10.68
C GLU A 38 5.77 -13.84 9.68
N LEU A 39 5.21 -13.58 8.49
CA LEU A 39 5.90 -12.92 7.39
C LEU A 39 6.32 -11.50 7.74
N PHE A 40 5.40 -10.70 8.28
CA PHE A 40 5.69 -9.34 8.72
C PHE A 40 6.83 -9.32 9.75
N LYS A 41 6.78 -10.23 10.73
CA LYS A 41 7.81 -10.32 11.78
C LYS A 41 9.19 -10.62 11.22
N LEU A 42 9.30 -11.41 10.15
CA LEU A 42 10.56 -11.72 9.49
C LEU A 42 11.07 -10.54 8.65
N ILE A 43 10.21 -9.94 7.84
CA ILE A 43 10.54 -8.81 6.95
C ILE A 43 10.90 -7.55 7.74
N SER A 44 10.26 -7.34 8.89
CA SER A 44 10.46 -6.16 9.74
C SER A 44 11.68 -6.27 10.66
N ILE A 45 12.46 -7.36 10.62
CA ILE A 45 13.70 -7.45 11.40
C ILE A 45 14.64 -6.36 10.90
N GLN A 46 15.27 -5.65 11.83
CA GLN A 46 16.20 -4.58 11.55
C GLN A 46 17.63 -5.04 11.83
N ASN A 47 18.54 -4.77 10.87
CA ASN A 47 19.97 -5.00 11.04
C ASN A 47 20.63 -3.93 11.93
N GLU A 48 21.96 -3.92 12.06
CA GLU A 48 22.67 -2.93 12.89
C GLU A 48 22.45 -1.48 12.44
N ASN A 49 22.22 -1.25 11.15
CA ASN A 49 21.87 0.06 10.59
C ASN A 49 20.39 0.40 10.76
N LYS A 50 19.61 -0.41 11.48
CA LYS A 50 18.14 -0.33 11.55
C LYS A 50 17.44 -0.50 10.19
N GLU A 51 18.12 -1.06 9.20
CA GLU A 51 17.54 -1.31 7.88
C GLU A 51 16.74 -2.60 7.91
N THR A 52 15.56 -2.60 7.28
CA THR A 52 14.78 -3.83 7.03
C THR A 52 15.24 -4.50 5.74
N THR A 53 14.77 -5.72 5.46
CA THR A 53 15.10 -6.43 4.21
C THR A 53 14.66 -5.65 2.98
N VAL A 54 13.59 -4.88 3.08
CA VAL A 54 13.08 -4.05 1.99
C VAL A 54 13.95 -2.82 1.74
N HIS A 55 14.55 -2.22 2.78
CA HIS A 55 15.57 -1.17 2.58
C HIS A 55 16.75 -1.73 1.76
N GLN A 56 17.24 -2.93 2.10
CA GLN A 56 18.33 -3.58 1.38
C GLN A 56 17.99 -3.92 -0.07
N ALA A 57 16.73 -4.27 -0.36
CA ALA A 57 16.29 -4.59 -1.70
C ALA A 57 16.57 -3.45 -2.69
N PHE A 58 16.53 -2.20 -2.25
CA PHE A 58 16.76 -1.04 -3.12
C PHE A 58 18.25 -0.70 -3.35
N ASN A 59 19.19 -1.31 -2.61
CA ASN A 59 20.61 -0.97 -2.74
C ASN A 59 21.23 -1.45 -4.06
N GLN A 60 20.82 -2.63 -4.55
CA GLN A 60 21.41 -3.26 -5.75
C GLN A 60 20.36 -3.66 -6.80
N ASP A 61 19.07 -3.72 -6.45
CA ASP A 61 18.03 -4.19 -7.36
C ASP A 61 17.62 -3.09 -8.36
N LYS A 62 18.14 -3.21 -9.58
CA LYS A 62 17.75 -2.34 -10.70
C LYS A 62 16.43 -2.77 -11.35
N THR A 63 16.00 -4.02 -11.16
CA THR A 63 14.79 -4.58 -11.79
C THR A 63 13.57 -4.49 -10.89
N MET A 64 13.76 -4.17 -9.61
CA MET A 64 12.72 -3.93 -8.59
C MET A 64 11.90 -5.18 -8.24
N GLU A 65 12.28 -6.36 -8.73
CA GLU A 65 11.53 -7.61 -8.55
C GLU A 65 11.51 -8.04 -7.08
N THR A 66 12.65 -7.91 -6.41
CA THR A 66 12.81 -8.33 -5.02
C THR A 66 11.95 -7.47 -4.10
N ALA A 67 11.99 -6.15 -4.32
CA ALA A 67 11.16 -5.21 -3.59
C ALA A 67 9.68 -5.49 -3.81
N LYS A 68 9.25 -5.76 -5.05
CA LYS A 68 7.86 -6.06 -5.38
C LYS A 68 7.35 -7.33 -4.67
N LEU A 69 8.17 -8.38 -4.58
CA LEU A 69 7.79 -9.60 -3.84
C LEU A 69 7.41 -9.31 -2.38
N PHE A 70 8.12 -8.40 -1.70
CA PHE A 70 7.78 -8.05 -0.33
C PHE A 70 6.44 -7.31 -0.23
N ILE A 71 6.11 -6.47 -1.22
CA ILE A 71 4.83 -5.75 -1.29
C ILE A 71 3.69 -6.73 -1.56
N ASP A 72 3.89 -7.68 -2.48
CA ASP A 72 2.83 -8.60 -2.91
C ASP A 72 2.47 -9.64 -1.85
N CYS A 73 3.39 -9.98 -0.95
CA CYS A 73 3.16 -10.98 0.09
C CYS A 73 2.61 -10.41 1.41
N LEU A 74 2.59 -9.09 1.59
CA LEU A 74 2.15 -8.47 2.85
C LEU A 74 0.68 -7.99 2.82
N PRO A 75 -0.10 -8.22 3.89
CA PRO A 75 -1.38 -7.56 4.07
C PRO A 75 -1.22 -6.03 4.15
N ALA A 76 -2.23 -5.27 3.69
CA ALA A 76 -2.19 -3.81 3.66
C ALA A 76 -1.88 -3.17 5.04
N ALA A 77 -2.42 -3.72 6.13
CA ALA A 77 -2.20 -3.20 7.49
C ALA A 77 -0.73 -3.31 7.94
N ASP A 78 -0.09 -4.44 7.63
CA ASP A 78 1.32 -4.70 7.98
C ASP A 78 2.27 -3.90 7.07
N TYR A 79 1.85 -3.69 5.83
CA TYR A 79 2.60 -2.93 4.84
C TYR A 79 2.83 -1.47 5.26
N LEU A 80 1.81 -0.78 5.78
CA LEU A 80 1.93 0.60 6.25
C LEU A 80 2.93 0.73 7.39
N LYS A 81 2.90 -0.21 8.33
CA LYS A 81 3.86 -0.25 9.43
C LYS A 81 5.28 -0.40 8.90
N LEU A 82 5.49 -1.25 7.90
CA LEU A 82 6.79 -1.43 7.26
C LEU A 82 7.29 -0.16 6.56
N LEU A 83 6.42 0.55 5.84
CA LEU A 83 6.74 1.83 5.18
C LEU A 83 7.15 2.93 6.16
N SER A 84 6.61 2.90 7.38
CA SER A 84 6.94 3.87 8.43
C SER A 84 8.28 3.61 9.14
N MET A 85 8.89 2.44 8.95
CA MET A 85 10.14 2.09 9.61
C MET A 85 11.31 2.91 9.03
N GLN A 86 12.20 3.34 9.93
CA GLN A 86 13.35 4.17 9.59
C GLN A 86 14.67 3.46 9.90
N ASN A 87 15.66 3.66 9.02
CA ASN A 87 17.05 3.27 9.27
C ASN A 87 17.75 4.24 10.25
N CYS A 88 19.03 4.02 10.52
CA CYS A 88 19.84 4.85 11.43
C CYS A 88 20.04 6.30 10.94
N TYR A 89 19.80 6.56 9.66
CA TYR A 89 19.83 7.88 9.04
C TYR A 89 18.45 8.59 9.08
N GLY A 90 17.41 7.91 9.57
CA GLY A 90 16.03 8.43 9.58
C GLY A 90 15.30 8.25 8.25
N GLU A 91 15.88 7.50 7.32
CA GLU A 91 15.31 7.26 6.00
C GLU A 91 14.31 6.11 6.05
N THR A 92 13.18 6.28 5.39
CA THR A 92 12.19 5.21 5.15
C THR A 92 12.46 4.52 3.81
N ILE A 93 11.73 3.43 3.55
CA ILE A 93 11.73 2.76 2.23
C ILE A 93 11.50 3.76 1.08
N ALA A 94 10.65 4.77 1.27
CA ALA A 94 10.40 5.80 0.26
C ALA A 94 11.64 6.67 -0.03
N HIS A 95 12.44 6.98 0.99
CA HIS A 95 13.68 7.74 0.81
C HIS A 95 14.70 6.93 0.01
N VAL A 96 14.90 5.66 0.36
CA VAL A 96 15.85 4.77 -0.35
C VAL A 96 15.38 4.50 -1.79
N ALA A 97 14.07 4.27 -1.98
CA ALA A 97 13.48 4.08 -3.30
C ALA A 97 13.62 5.32 -4.21
N ALA A 98 13.72 6.54 -3.65
CA ALA A 98 13.92 7.75 -4.43
C ALA A 98 15.27 7.79 -5.18
N CYS A 99 16.25 6.98 -4.76
CA CYS A 99 17.52 6.84 -5.46
C CYS A 99 17.42 5.96 -6.71
N ILE A 100 16.27 5.32 -6.96
CA ILE A 100 16.02 4.48 -8.14
C ILE A 100 14.96 5.13 -9.02
N ASN A 101 15.25 5.27 -10.31
CA ASN A 101 14.24 5.70 -11.29
C ASN A 101 13.45 4.48 -11.78
N GLY A 102 12.13 4.43 -11.55
CA GLY A 102 11.25 3.42 -12.15
C GLY A 102 9.85 3.30 -11.51
N PRO A 103 9.00 2.38 -12.00
CA PRO A 103 7.60 2.28 -11.58
C PRO A 103 7.40 2.05 -10.07
N ILE A 104 8.31 1.32 -9.40
CA ILE A 104 8.20 1.10 -7.95
C ILE A 104 8.43 2.37 -7.13
N GLN A 105 9.20 3.33 -7.65
CA GLN A 105 9.41 4.62 -7.00
C GLN A 105 8.09 5.39 -6.93
N GLN A 106 7.35 5.42 -8.03
CA GLN A 106 6.02 6.04 -8.08
C GLN A 106 5.04 5.28 -7.18
N TRP A 107 5.06 3.95 -7.22
CA TRP A 107 4.23 3.12 -6.35
C TRP A 107 4.45 3.42 -4.87
N ILE A 108 5.71 3.38 -4.40
CA ILE A 108 6.04 3.67 -3.01
C ILE A 108 5.68 5.10 -2.64
N PHE A 109 5.90 6.06 -3.54
CA PHE A 109 5.51 7.45 -3.32
C PHE A 109 4.00 7.60 -3.12
N TYR A 110 3.17 6.87 -3.89
CA TYR A 110 1.72 6.91 -3.74
C TYR A 110 1.22 6.33 -2.42
N LEU A 111 2.00 5.46 -1.77
CA LEU A 111 1.66 4.79 -0.52
C LEU A 111 2.11 5.57 0.72
N VAL A 112 2.91 6.63 0.55
CA VAL A 112 3.32 7.49 1.68
C VAL A 112 2.09 8.18 2.24
N GLN A 113 1.91 8.07 3.56
CA GLN A 113 0.87 8.76 4.31
C GLN A 113 1.44 10.00 5.01
N ASP A 114 0.61 11.05 5.10
CA ASP A 114 0.91 12.24 5.89
C ASP A 114 0.64 12.03 7.40
N GLN A 115 0.65 13.12 8.18
CA GLN A 115 0.41 13.06 9.62
C GLN A 115 -1.02 12.66 10.00
N GLU A 116 -1.97 12.75 9.07
CA GLU A 116 -3.38 12.36 9.24
C GLU A 116 -3.65 10.95 8.66
N GLY A 117 -2.62 10.28 8.14
CA GLY A 117 -2.76 8.98 7.49
C GLY A 117 -3.27 9.08 6.04
N ASN A 118 -3.30 10.26 5.44
CA ASN A 118 -3.77 10.41 4.07
C ASN A 118 -2.64 10.16 3.06
N THR A 119 -2.93 9.34 2.06
CA THR A 119 -2.13 9.16 0.84
C THR A 119 -2.37 10.31 -0.14
N VAL A 120 -1.51 10.42 -1.16
CA VAL A 120 -1.65 11.44 -2.20
C VAL A 120 -2.96 11.33 -2.97
N ILE A 121 -3.47 10.12 -3.21
CA ILE A 121 -4.74 9.93 -3.91
C ILE A 121 -5.93 10.39 -3.06
N GLN A 122 -5.90 10.11 -1.74
CA GLN A 122 -6.92 10.59 -0.80
C GLN A 122 -6.96 12.13 -0.75
N PHE A 123 -5.79 12.78 -0.77
CA PHE A 123 -5.70 14.25 -0.81
C PHE A 123 -6.21 14.83 -2.14
N ALA A 124 -5.86 14.22 -3.28
CA ALA A 124 -6.38 14.63 -4.58
C ALA A 124 -7.92 14.47 -4.65
N THR A 125 -8.44 13.37 -4.10
CA THR A 125 -9.88 13.09 -4.02
C THR A 125 -10.62 14.09 -3.13
N SER A 126 -10.08 14.44 -1.96
CA SER A 126 -10.70 15.41 -1.03
C SER A 126 -10.78 16.81 -1.63
N LEU A 127 -9.78 17.19 -2.44
CA LEU A 127 -9.69 18.51 -3.07
C LEU A 127 -10.46 18.65 -4.39
N GLY A 128 -11.04 17.59 -4.93
CA GLY A 128 -11.72 17.70 -6.23
C GLY A 128 -10.82 17.47 -7.45
N HIS A 129 -9.55 17.13 -7.28
CA HIS A 129 -8.56 17.09 -8.35
C HIS A 129 -8.64 15.79 -9.16
N THR A 130 -9.72 15.63 -9.92
CA THR A 130 -10.05 14.43 -10.71
C THR A 130 -8.95 14.07 -11.72
N ASP A 131 -8.25 15.06 -12.27
CA ASP A 131 -7.12 14.88 -13.18
C ASP A 131 -5.94 14.19 -12.51
N ILE A 132 -5.60 14.57 -11.28
CA ILE A 132 -4.55 13.92 -10.50
C ILE A 132 -4.99 12.51 -10.11
N VAL A 133 -6.24 12.32 -9.69
CA VAL A 133 -6.78 10.98 -9.37
C VAL A 133 -6.66 10.04 -10.57
N LYS A 134 -7.08 10.47 -11.76
CA LYS A 134 -6.92 9.70 -13.01
C LYS A 134 -5.46 9.40 -13.32
N CYS A 135 -4.57 10.38 -13.18
CA CYS A 135 -3.14 10.18 -13.39
C CYS A 135 -2.57 9.09 -12.47
N VAL A 136 -2.94 9.08 -11.19
CA VAL A 136 -2.51 8.03 -10.25
C VAL A 136 -3.08 6.67 -10.64
N ILE A 137 -4.38 6.59 -10.96
CA ILE A 137 -5.04 5.36 -11.43
C ILE A 137 -4.33 4.79 -12.66
N ASP A 138 -4.03 5.62 -13.66
CA ASP A 138 -3.38 5.20 -14.91
C ASP A 138 -1.92 4.80 -14.72
N SER A 139 -1.25 5.34 -13.70
CA SER A 139 0.17 5.08 -13.41
C SER A 139 0.38 3.81 -12.57
N VAL A 140 -0.67 3.33 -11.91
CA VAL A 140 -0.63 2.17 -11.03
C VAL A 140 -1.13 0.93 -11.78
N PRO A 141 -0.40 -0.21 -11.73
CA PRO A 141 -0.91 -1.46 -12.28
C PRO A 141 -2.27 -1.83 -11.66
N SER A 142 -3.25 -2.20 -12.50
CA SER A 142 -4.62 -2.48 -12.04
C SER A 142 -4.69 -3.51 -10.90
N ALA A 143 -3.83 -4.54 -10.95
CA ALA A 143 -3.73 -5.57 -9.92
C ALA A 143 -3.27 -5.05 -8.54
N ASP A 144 -2.60 -3.89 -8.51
CA ASP A 144 -2.08 -3.26 -7.30
C ASP A 144 -2.96 -2.07 -6.84
N LEU A 145 -3.73 -1.46 -7.74
CA LEU A 145 -4.54 -0.25 -7.46
C LEU A 145 -5.45 -0.39 -6.23
N TRP A 146 -6.09 -1.55 -6.06
CA TRP A 146 -6.97 -1.78 -4.92
C TRP A 146 -6.23 -1.68 -3.58
N LYS A 147 -4.95 -2.11 -3.52
CA LYS A 147 -4.12 -2.03 -2.31
C LYS A 147 -3.95 -0.57 -1.90
N LEU A 148 -3.66 0.30 -2.85
CA LEU A 148 -3.55 1.75 -2.64
C LEU A 148 -4.89 2.35 -2.18
N LEU A 149 -6.00 1.97 -2.81
CA LEU A 149 -7.33 2.47 -2.46
C LEU A 149 -7.86 1.93 -1.13
N SER A 150 -7.31 0.82 -0.64
CA SER A 150 -7.67 0.19 0.63
C SER A 150 -6.99 0.83 1.84
N ILE A 151 -6.02 1.71 1.63
CA ILE A 151 -5.34 2.41 2.70
C ILE A 151 -6.33 3.30 3.45
N GLN A 152 -6.34 3.13 4.76
CA GLN A 152 -7.18 3.86 5.70
C GLN A 152 -6.39 5.00 6.35
N ASN A 153 -6.99 6.18 6.44
CA ASN A 153 -6.43 7.31 7.17
C ASN A 153 -6.68 7.15 8.69
N GLN A 154 -6.38 8.17 9.51
CA GLN A 154 -6.62 8.13 10.96
C GLN A 154 -8.09 8.08 11.37
N GLN A 155 -9.01 8.39 10.45
CA GLN A 155 -10.46 8.21 10.62
C GLN A 155 -10.93 6.87 10.05
N ASP A 156 -10.01 5.95 9.77
CA ASP A 156 -10.26 4.69 9.10
C ASP A 156 -10.95 4.84 7.72
N GLU A 157 -10.92 6.05 7.14
CA GLU A 157 -11.54 6.34 5.86
C GLU A 157 -10.64 5.87 4.70
N THR A 158 -11.25 5.15 3.76
CA THR A 158 -10.65 4.84 2.46
C THR A 158 -10.88 5.99 1.46
N THR A 159 -10.21 5.93 0.31
CA THR A 159 -10.45 6.90 -0.79
C THR A 159 -11.93 6.97 -1.21
N LEU A 160 -12.70 5.88 -1.09
CA LEU A 160 -14.13 5.87 -1.37
C LEU A 160 -14.94 6.72 -0.38
N HIS A 161 -14.67 6.61 0.93
CA HIS A 161 -15.32 7.45 1.94
C HIS A 161 -15.09 8.93 1.63
N ILE A 162 -13.83 9.29 1.38
CA ILE A 162 -13.42 10.67 1.08
C ILE A 162 -14.09 11.18 -0.19
N SER A 163 -14.19 10.37 -1.26
CA SER A 163 -14.84 10.79 -2.51
C SER A 163 -16.32 11.11 -2.35
N VAL A 164 -17.00 10.39 -1.45
CA VAL A 164 -18.41 10.64 -1.11
C VAL A 164 -18.54 11.87 -0.23
N ASN A 165 -17.71 11.97 0.82
CA ASN A 165 -17.73 13.07 1.78
C ASN A 165 -17.38 14.42 1.14
N SER A 166 -16.53 14.43 0.12
CA SER A 166 -16.19 15.63 -0.65
C SER A 166 -17.26 16.02 -1.69
N ASN A 167 -18.33 15.22 -1.83
CA ASN A 167 -19.38 15.35 -2.85
C ASN A 167 -18.80 15.44 -4.28
N ASN A 168 -17.68 14.73 -4.52
CA ASN A 168 -16.98 14.78 -5.78
C ASN A 168 -17.50 13.70 -6.74
N MET A 169 -18.60 14.05 -7.41
CA MET A 169 -19.31 13.20 -8.37
C MET A 169 -18.45 12.73 -9.56
N GLU A 170 -17.33 13.37 -9.86
CA GLU A 170 -16.46 12.98 -10.97
C GLU A 170 -15.41 11.93 -10.58
N THR A 171 -14.92 11.96 -9.34
CA THR A 171 -13.90 11.00 -8.88
C THR A 171 -14.46 9.63 -8.56
N LEU A 172 -15.67 9.57 -7.98
CA LEU A 172 -16.27 8.30 -7.56
C LEU A 172 -16.42 7.31 -8.75
N PRO A 173 -16.96 7.72 -9.93
CA PRO A 173 -17.01 6.83 -11.10
C PRO A 173 -15.63 6.34 -11.53
N CYS A 174 -14.62 7.23 -11.53
CA CYS A 174 -13.27 6.86 -11.94
C CYS A 174 -12.68 5.80 -10.99
N LEU A 175 -12.84 5.96 -9.68
CA LEU A 175 -12.32 5.01 -8.69
C LEU A 175 -13.00 3.64 -8.81
N VAL A 176 -14.32 3.64 -8.98
CA VAL A 176 -15.13 2.41 -8.99
C VAL A 176 -14.99 1.62 -10.29
N GLU A 177 -14.83 2.31 -11.43
CA GLU A 177 -14.66 1.65 -12.75
C GLU A 177 -13.24 1.10 -12.97
N SER A 178 -12.26 1.54 -12.19
CA SER A 178 -10.85 1.15 -12.35
C SER A 178 -10.42 -0.05 -11.51
N VAL A 179 -11.30 -0.57 -10.65
CA VAL A 179 -11.00 -1.70 -9.75
C VAL A 179 -11.82 -2.92 -10.15
N GLU A 180 -11.23 -4.11 -10.06
CA GLU A 180 -11.93 -5.37 -10.27
C GLU A 180 -13.04 -5.58 -9.21
N THR A 181 -14.13 -6.25 -9.59
CA THR A 181 -15.35 -6.31 -8.78
C THR A 181 -15.16 -7.00 -7.43
N THR A 182 -14.26 -7.98 -7.35
CA THR A 182 -13.92 -8.72 -6.11
C THR A 182 -13.26 -7.83 -5.07
N GLU A 183 -12.29 -7.02 -5.49
CA GLU A 183 -11.53 -6.09 -4.66
C GLU A 183 -12.39 -4.88 -4.29
N LEU A 184 -13.19 -4.39 -5.24
CA LEU A 184 -14.16 -3.33 -5.01
C LEU A 184 -15.16 -3.72 -3.91
N HIS A 185 -15.64 -4.97 -3.90
CA HIS A 185 -16.53 -5.43 -2.83
C HIS A 185 -15.89 -5.31 -1.45
N THR A 186 -14.61 -5.63 -1.33
CA THR A 186 -13.87 -5.47 -0.07
C THR A 186 -13.78 -4.00 0.32
N LEU A 187 -13.45 -3.11 -0.61
CA LEU A 187 -13.38 -1.66 -0.36
C LEU A 187 -14.73 -1.05 0.07
N LEU A 188 -15.85 -1.56 -0.47
CA LEU A 188 -17.21 -1.11 -0.11
C LEU A 188 -17.66 -1.59 1.28
N LEU A 189 -17.08 -2.68 1.78
CA LEU A 189 -17.35 -3.22 3.11
C LEU A 189 -16.45 -2.62 4.19
N THR A 190 -15.35 -1.97 3.82
CA THR A 190 -14.47 -1.29 4.77
C THR A 190 -15.25 -0.22 5.53
N GLN A 191 -15.06 -0.19 6.86
CA GLN A 191 -15.71 0.75 7.76
C GLN A 191 -14.72 1.80 8.26
N ASP A 192 -15.21 3.02 8.47
CA ASP A 192 -14.51 4.11 9.13
C ASP A 192 -14.53 3.98 10.66
N ILE A 193 -13.98 4.97 11.39
CA ILE A 193 -13.93 4.98 12.86
C ILE A 193 -15.31 4.98 13.53
N TYR A 194 -16.37 5.32 12.80
CA TYR A 194 -17.75 5.32 13.29
C TYR A 194 -18.47 4.00 12.95
N GLY A 195 -17.82 3.09 12.22
CA GLY A 195 -18.42 1.86 11.72
C GLY A 195 -19.22 2.07 10.42
N ASP A 196 -19.15 3.26 9.83
CA ASP A 196 -19.84 3.60 8.60
C ASP A 196 -19.02 3.16 7.39
N THR A 197 -19.71 2.61 6.39
CA THR A 197 -19.10 2.36 5.08
C THR A 197 -19.32 3.56 4.16
N ALA A 198 -18.61 3.64 3.04
CA ALA A 198 -18.84 4.70 2.05
C ALA A 198 -20.32 4.81 1.61
N ILE A 199 -21.07 3.71 1.63
CA ILE A 199 -22.51 3.71 1.32
C ILE A 199 -23.34 4.37 2.43
N HIS A 200 -22.95 4.20 3.71
CA HIS A 200 -23.57 4.94 4.81
C HIS A 200 -23.37 6.45 4.62
N SER A 201 -22.17 6.88 4.24
CA SER A 201 -21.87 8.28 3.92
C SER A 201 -22.71 8.81 2.75
N VAL A 202 -22.95 8.00 1.71
CA VAL A 202 -23.83 8.36 0.59
C VAL A 202 -25.27 8.60 1.08
N ALA A 203 -25.78 7.70 1.93
CA ALA A 203 -27.11 7.83 2.49
C ALA A 203 -27.24 9.06 3.40
N TYR A 204 -26.21 9.34 4.21
CA TYR A 204 -26.14 10.52 5.07
C TYR A 204 -26.17 11.82 4.27
N GLY A 205 -25.40 11.90 3.18
CA GLY A 205 -25.36 13.07 2.29
C GLY A 205 -26.57 13.20 1.36
N GLY A 206 -27.42 12.18 1.25
CA GLY A 206 -28.57 12.16 0.34
C GLY A 206 -28.18 12.08 -1.14
N HIS A 207 -26.99 11.55 -1.46
CA HIS A 207 -26.43 11.53 -2.81
C HIS A 207 -26.99 10.34 -3.62
N VAL A 208 -28.26 10.42 -4.03
CA VAL A 208 -28.97 9.32 -4.75
C VAL A 208 -28.20 8.83 -5.98
N ASP A 209 -27.62 9.75 -6.75
CA ASP A 209 -26.85 9.41 -7.96
C ASP A 209 -25.59 8.56 -7.65
N MET A 210 -24.95 8.80 -6.51
CA MET A 210 -23.80 8.00 -6.05
C MET A 210 -24.25 6.60 -5.60
N LEU A 211 -25.43 6.49 -4.98
CA LEU A 211 -25.99 5.21 -4.53
C LEU A 211 -26.28 4.29 -5.70
N ASP A 212 -26.85 4.82 -6.77
CA ASP A 212 -27.09 4.08 -8.01
C ASP A 212 -25.76 3.60 -8.62
N LYS A 213 -24.75 4.46 -8.61
CA LYS A 213 -23.43 4.11 -9.16
C LYS A 213 -22.73 2.99 -8.38
N LEU A 214 -22.82 3.00 -7.05
CA LEU A 214 -22.21 1.98 -6.20
C LEU A 214 -23.01 0.67 -6.17
N SER A 215 -24.34 0.73 -6.25
CA SER A 215 -25.22 -0.45 -6.23
C SER A 215 -25.21 -1.23 -7.55
N LEU A 216 -24.98 -0.57 -8.69
CA LEU A 216 -24.88 -1.23 -10.00
C LEU A 216 -23.62 -2.09 -10.15
N GLN A 217 -22.60 -1.86 -9.32
CA GLN A 217 -21.29 -2.52 -9.41
C GLN A 217 -21.20 -3.78 -8.53
N GLN A 218 -22.29 -4.15 -7.85
CA GLN A 218 -22.41 -5.33 -7.01
C GLN A 218 -23.15 -6.51 -7.67
N LYS A 219 -23.56 -6.38 -8.95
CA LYS A 219 -24.25 -7.44 -9.73
C LYS A 219 -23.30 -8.21 -10.61
#